data_AF-A0A1F9UIJ0-F1
#
_entry.id   AF-A0A1F9UIJ0-F1
#
_cell.length_a   1.000
_cell.length_b   1.000
_cell.length_c   1.000
_cell.angle_alpha   90.00
_cell.angle_beta   90.00
_cell.angle_gamma   90.00
#
_symmetry.space_group_name_H-M   'P 1'
#
loop_
_entity.id
_entity.type
_entity.pdbx_description
1 polymer ?
#
loop_
_entity_poly.entity_id
_entity_poly.type
_entity_poly.pdbx_seq_one_letter_code
_entity_poly.pdbx_strand_id
1 'polypeptide(L)'
;MSTLDAILAKKKELEAKLIPVEDEIKDLETRNIDSEVLRRQLGNFLAVFKKLSYYDQREAMQLLVKDVAFDGQTKWVKTNLRPLPKVWGDLTVLEGMLVPLKPATQPGGFAGPCGVSQAPSATLRADGSACRVADPKTDGNRTPTEQMNAVLGAMFTPVAYFQFSDTIPFDYVNRKKGLILLVSPQEATLIRSKQRRYRPLREPSIKRMLQLGVRLGFELLQDPKLSRVALAKRHRLEPTVLTRLLHLTKLAPEIQEYIRAMPATQRAGPITLGRLVPLARSPDHSHQLEEFKNLLIRPARARRRPSPTEALSNKINLKATEKIQAALPR
;
A
#
# COMPACT_ATOMS: atom_id res chain seq x y z
N MET A 1 -16.68 -58.40 -6.98
CA MET A 1 -17.91 -57.65 -6.63
C MET A 1 -18.72 -57.47 -7.90
N SER A 2 -19.99 -57.84 -7.88
CA SER A 2 -20.83 -57.76 -9.08
C SER A 2 -21.17 -56.29 -9.37
N THR A 3 -21.40 -55.95 -10.64
CA THR A 3 -21.84 -54.60 -11.04
C THR A 3 -23.15 -54.19 -10.34
N LEU A 4 -23.97 -55.18 -9.98
CA LEU A 4 -25.21 -55.00 -9.22
C LEU A 4 -24.95 -54.45 -7.80
N ASP A 5 -23.94 -54.98 -7.10
CA ASP A 5 -23.59 -54.55 -5.74
C ASP A 5 -23.15 -53.08 -5.71
N ALA A 6 -22.40 -52.67 -6.73
CA ALA A 6 -21.94 -51.28 -6.87
C ALA A 6 -23.10 -50.30 -7.12
N ILE A 7 -24.11 -50.72 -7.88
CA ILE A 7 -25.31 -49.91 -8.14
C ILE A 7 -26.15 -49.79 -6.86
N LEU A 8 -26.31 -50.88 -6.10
CA LEU A 8 -27.05 -50.87 -4.84
C LEU A 8 -26.36 -50.00 -3.77
N ALA A 9 -25.03 -50.02 -3.71
CA ALA A 9 -24.27 -49.15 -2.82
C ALA A 9 -24.47 -47.66 -3.15
N LYS A 10 -24.38 -47.29 -4.44
CA LYS A 10 -24.63 -45.91 -4.89
C LYS A 10 -26.06 -45.45 -4.62
N LYS A 11 -27.05 -46.34 -4.79
CA LYS A 11 -28.44 -46.02 -4.48
C LYS A 11 -28.61 -45.66 -2.99
N LYS A 12 -28.07 -46.48 -2.08
CA LYS A 12 -28.11 -46.20 -0.64
C LYS A 12 -27.39 -44.90 -0.26
N GLU A 13 -26.26 -44.62 -0.91
CA GLU A 13 -25.52 -43.37 -0.69
C GLU A 13 -26.35 -42.14 -1.11
N LEU A 14 -27.05 -42.23 -2.25
CA LEU A 14 -27.92 -41.15 -2.73
C LEU A 14 -29.16 -40.96 -1.84
N GLU A 15 -29.78 -42.06 -1.38
CA GLU A 15 -30.90 -42.00 -0.44
C GLU A 15 -30.48 -41.35 0.89
N ALA A 16 -29.28 -41.68 1.41
CA ALA A 16 -28.74 -41.05 2.61
C ALA A 16 -28.44 -39.54 2.42
N LYS A 17 -28.15 -39.10 1.20
CA LYS A 17 -27.97 -37.68 0.86
C LYS A 17 -29.28 -36.93 0.65
N LEU A 18 -30.37 -37.63 0.33
CA LEU A 18 -31.68 -37.02 0.06
C LEU A 18 -32.36 -36.55 1.36
N ILE A 19 -32.28 -37.37 2.42
CA ILE A 19 -32.90 -37.10 3.73
C ILE A 19 -32.53 -35.71 4.30
N PRO A 20 -31.24 -35.32 4.42
CA PRO A 20 -30.90 -34.01 4.99
C PRO A 20 -31.36 -32.83 4.11
N VAL A 21 -31.47 -33.02 2.79
CA VAL A 21 -31.96 -31.98 1.87
C VAL A 21 -33.46 -31.80 2.02
N GLU A 22 -34.23 -32.88 2.19
CA GLU A 22 -35.67 -32.80 2.47
C GLU A 22 -35.96 -32.14 3.82
N ASP A 23 -35.15 -32.44 4.85
CA ASP A 23 -35.27 -31.78 6.15
C ASP A 23 -34.95 -30.28 6.04
N GLU A 24 -33.91 -29.89 5.28
CA GLU A 24 -33.58 -28.48 5.03
C GLU A 24 -34.69 -27.75 4.26
N ILE A 25 -35.31 -28.39 3.25
CA ILE A 25 -36.45 -27.83 2.52
C ILE A 25 -37.64 -27.61 3.46
N LYS A 26 -38.00 -28.59 4.30
CA LYS A 26 -39.07 -28.45 5.29
C LYS A 26 -38.77 -27.36 6.31
N ASP A 27 -37.51 -27.22 6.74
CA ASP A 27 -37.08 -26.18 7.67
C ASP A 27 -37.16 -24.79 7.01
N LEU A 28 -36.87 -24.67 5.72
CA LEU A 28 -37.03 -23.44 4.95
C LEU A 28 -38.50 -23.09 4.69
N GLU A 29 -39.33 -24.09 4.37
CA GLU A 29 -40.78 -23.93 4.16
C GLU A 29 -41.51 -23.57 5.46
N THR A 30 -41.16 -24.18 6.59
CA THR A 30 -41.74 -23.85 7.91
C THR A 30 -41.32 -22.48 8.40
N ARG A 31 -40.12 -22.02 8.04
CA ARG A 31 -39.63 -20.69 8.39
C ARG A 31 -40.29 -19.58 7.61
N ASN A 32 -40.94 -19.90 6.47
CA ASN A 32 -41.68 -19.02 5.55
C ASN A 32 -41.48 -17.53 5.86
N ILE A 33 -40.23 -17.06 5.71
CA ILE A 33 -39.89 -15.70 6.09
C ILE A 33 -40.53 -14.85 5.02
N ASP A 34 -41.69 -14.32 5.36
CA ASP A 34 -42.48 -13.50 4.46
C ASP A 34 -41.57 -12.40 3.89
N SER A 35 -41.55 -12.30 2.56
CA SER A 35 -40.82 -11.26 1.85
C SER A 35 -41.16 -9.85 2.39
N GLU A 36 -42.36 -9.65 2.93
CA GLU A 36 -42.77 -8.42 3.60
C GLU A 36 -42.05 -8.19 4.93
N VAL A 37 -41.75 -9.25 5.69
CA VAL A 37 -40.94 -9.16 6.90
C VAL A 37 -39.52 -8.73 6.55
N LEU A 38 -38.91 -9.33 5.51
CA LEU A 38 -37.59 -8.92 5.04
C LEU A 38 -37.58 -7.46 4.54
N ARG A 39 -38.58 -7.05 3.77
CA ARG A 39 -38.74 -5.64 3.32
C ARG A 39 -38.84 -4.68 4.50
N ARG A 40 -39.61 -5.04 5.53
CA ARG A 40 -39.76 -4.24 6.75
C ARG A 40 -38.44 -4.14 7.53
N GLN A 41 -37.72 -5.25 7.70
CA GLN A 41 -36.42 -5.27 8.38
C GLN A 41 -35.37 -4.43 7.65
N LEU A 42 -35.29 -4.56 6.32
CA LEU A 42 -34.41 -3.73 5.50
C LEU A 42 -34.81 -2.25 5.54
N GLY A 43 -36.11 -1.94 5.55
CA GLY A 43 -36.62 -0.58 5.72
C GLY A 43 -36.19 0.03 7.05
N ASN A 44 -36.31 -0.73 8.14
CA ASN A 44 -35.87 -0.32 9.48
C ASN A 44 -34.35 -0.07 9.53
N PHE A 45 -33.56 -0.99 8.96
CA PHE A 45 -32.11 -0.81 8.85
C PHE A 45 -31.75 0.44 8.06
N LEU A 46 -32.36 0.67 6.89
CA LEU A 46 -32.10 1.86 6.07
C LEU A 46 -32.47 3.16 6.79
N ALA A 47 -33.54 3.15 7.59
CA ALA A 47 -33.95 4.29 8.39
C ALA A 47 -32.89 4.66 9.44
N VAL A 48 -32.34 3.66 10.16
CA VAL A 48 -31.26 3.87 11.13
C VAL A 48 -29.95 4.26 10.43
N PHE A 49 -29.60 3.59 9.33
CA PHE A 49 -28.38 3.82 8.57
C PHE A 49 -28.30 5.26 8.02
N LYS A 50 -29.44 5.84 7.60
CA LYS A 50 -29.50 7.24 7.15
C LYS A 50 -29.25 8.26 8.26
N LYS A 51 -29.47 7.90 9.53
CA LYS A 51 -29.20 8.78 10.69
C LYS A 51 -27.72 8.76 11.10
N LEU A 52 -26.97 7.74 10.69
CA LEU A 52 -25.56 7.56 11.05
C LEU A 52 -24.63 8.51 10.29
N SER A 53 -23.50 8.87 10.90
CA SER A 53 -22.47 9.66 10.20
C SER A 53 -21.80 8.82 9.11
N TYR A 54 -21.10 9.47 8.17
CA TYR A 54 -20.38 8.75 7.10
C TYR A 54 -19.39 7.71 7.63
N TYR A 55 -18.74 7.99 8.77
CA TYR A 55 -17.80 7.06 9.39
C TYR A 55 -18.52 5.85 9.99
N ASP A 56 -19.61 6.09 10.72
CA ASP A 56 -20.40 5.02 11.35
C ASP A 56 -21.11 4.15 10.29
N GLN A 57 -21.57 4.76 9.20
CA GLN A 57 -22.10 4.03 8.04
C GLN A 57 -21.06 3.07 7.46
N ARG A 58 -19.80 3.51 7.34
CA ARG A 58 -18.71 2.68 6.83
C ARG A 58 -18.40 1.52 7.78
N GLU A 59 -18.41 1.77 9.09
CA GLU A 59 -18.16 0.75 10.10
C GLU A 59 -19.30 -0.27 10.19
N ALA A 60 -20.55 0.18 10.16
CA ALA A 60 -21.74 -0.67 10.07
C ALA A 60 -21.72 -1.55 8.81
N MET A 61 -21.29 -1.00 7.66
CA MET A 61 -21.11 -1.79 6.44
C MET A 61 -19.98 -2.83 6.54
N GLN A 62 -18.90 -2.53 7.24
CA GLN A 62 -17.81 -3.50 7.48
C GLN A 62 -18.23 -4.63 8.41
N LEU A 63 -19.10 -4.35 9.38
CA LEU A 63 -19.68 -5.38 10.23
C LEU A 63 -20.64 -6.29 9.45
N LEU A 64 -21.34 -5.73 8.46
CA LEU A 64 -22.31 -6.47 7.65
C LEU A 64 -21.70 -7.33 6.56
N VAL A 65 -20.66 -6.84 5.90
CA VAL A 65 -20.04 -7.55 4.78
C VAL A 65 -19.00 -8.52 5.32
N LYS A 66 -19.23 -9.82 5.13
CA LYS A 66 -18.27 -10.86 5.50
C LYS A 66 -17.13 -10.91 4.50
N ASP A 67 -17.48 -11.07 3.23
CA ASP A 67 -16.53 -11.20 2.13
C ASP A 67 -17.14 -10.71 0.81
N VAL A 68 -16.27 -10.22 -0.06
CA VAL A 68 -16.63 -9.71 -1.38
C VAL A 68 -15.88 -10.54 -2.41
N ALA A 69 -16.60 -11.39 -3.13
CA ALA A 69 -16.04 -12.20 -4.21
C ALA A 69 -16.38 -11.55 -5.55
N PHE A 70 -15.38 -11.23 -6.36
CA PHE A 70 -15.59 -10.76 -7.73
C PHE A 70 -15.45 -11.91 -8.70
N ASP A 71 -16.49 -12.14 -9.49
CA ASP A 71 -16.46 -13.09 -10.60
C ASP A 71 -16.04 -12.35 -11.88
N GLY A 72 -14.79 -12.58 -12.29
CA GLY A 72 -14.17 -11.91 -13.44
C GLY A 72 -14.80 -12.26 -14.79
N GLN A 73 -15.49 -13.40 -14.92
CA GLN A 73 -16.10 -13.81 -16.18
C GLN A 73 -17.43 -13.12 -16.39
N THR A 74 -18.27 -13.15 -15.36
CA THR A 74 -19.62 -12.57 -15.41
C THR A 74 -19.60 -11.07 -15.11
N LYS A 75 -18.52 -10.56 -14.49
CA LYS A 75 -18.37 -9.19 -13.95
C LYS A 75 -19.32 -8.87 -12.80
N TRP A 76 -19.79 -9.89 -12.08
CA TRP A 76 -20.61 -9.71 -10.89
C TRP A 76 -19.76 -9.67 -9.64
N VAL A 77 -20.21 -8.89 -8.66
CA VAL A 77 -19.65 -8.90 -7.31
C VAL A 77 -20.66 -9.61 -6.43
N LYS A 78 -20.24 -10.74 -5.86
CA LYS A 78 -21.00 -11.47 -4.86
C LYS A 78 -20.55 -10.98 -3.49
N THR A 79 -21.41 -10.20 -2.84
CA THR A 79 -21.25 -9.82 -1.43
C THR A 79 -21.90 -10.87 -0.56
N ASN A 80 -21.09 -11.56 0.24
CA ASN A 80 -21.59 -12.45 1.27
C ASN A 80 -21.78 -11.62 2.54
N LEU A 81 -23.02 -11.49 2.98
CA LEU A 81 -23.34 -10.79 4.21
C LEU A 81 -23.11 -11.72 5.41
N ARG A 82 -22.76 -11.13 6.56
CA ARG A 82 -22.81 -11.85 7.83
C ARG A 82 -24.27 -12.19 8.14
N PRO A 83 -24.53 -13.35 8.77
CA PRO A 83 -25.87 -13.70 9.18
C PRO A 83 -26.42 -12.61 10.09
N LEU A 84 -27.58 -12.06 9.73
CA LEU A 84 -28.22 -11.02 10.50
C LEU A 84 -28.73 -11.63 11.82
N PRO A 85 -28.39 -11.03 12.98
CA PRO A 85 -29.04 -11.37 14.24
C PRO A 85 -30.56 -11.29 14.10
N LYS A 86 -31.31 -12.23 14.71
CA LYS A 86 -32.79 -12.22 14.73
C LYS A 86 -33.39 -10.87 15.19
N VAL A 87 -32.60 -10.08 15.92
CA VAL A 87 -32.97 -8.78 16.50
C VAL A 87 -33.05 -7.62 15.49
N TRP A 88 -32.72 -7.83 14.22
CA TRP A 88 -32.77 -6.79 13.18
C TRP A 88 -34.18 -6.29 12.81
N GLY A 89 -35.23 -6.98 13.25
CA GLY A 89 -36.61 -6.50 13.07
C GLY A 89 -37.05 -5.44 14.08
N ASP A 90 -36.38 -5.35 15.22
CA ASP A 90 -36.73 -4.39 16.24
C ASP A 90 -35.90 -3.12 16.10
N LEU A 91 -36.58 -2.04 15.66
CA LEU A 91 -35.96 -0.73 15.48
C LEU A 91 -35.33 -0.21 16.79
N THR A 92 -35.95 -0.53 17.93
CA THR A 92 -35.46 -0.07 19.24
C THR A 92 -34.14 -0.74 19.62
N VAL A 93 -34.00 -2.03 19.30
CA VAL A 93 -32.76 -2.78 19.54
C VAL A 93 -31.66 -2.32 18.58
N LEU A 94 -32.00 -2.10 17.30
CA LEU A 94 -31.05 -1.58 16.32
C LEU A 94 -30.54 -0.18 16.69
N GLU A 95 -31.42 0.71 17.14
CA GLU A 95 -31.01 2.01 17.67
C GLU A 95 -30.10 1.84 18.89
N GLY A 96 -30.40 0.92 19.81
CA GLY A 96 -29.52 0.62 20.96
C GLY A 96 -28.14 0.08 20.58
N MET A 97 -28.03 -0.73 19.52
CA MET A 97 -26.75 -1.30 19.05
C MET A 97 -25.91 -0.30 18.24
N LEU A 98 -26.56 0.62 17.53
CA LEU A 98 -25.91 1.56 16.60
C LEU A 98 -25.80 2.98 17.16
N VAL A 99 -26.35 3.26 18.35
CA VAL A 99 -26.04 4.49 19.07
C VAL A 99 -24.54 4.47 19.36
N PRO A 100 -23.77 5.43 18.81
CA PRO A 100 -22.36 5.52 19.11
C PRO A 100 -22.26 5.69 20.62
N LEU A 101 -21.35 4.93 21.25
CA LEU A 101 -20.83 5.26 22.58
C LEU A 101 -20.45 6.74 22.49
N LYS A 102 -21.33 7.63 22.98
CA LYS A 102 -21.10 9.08 22.97
C LYS A 102 -19.67 9.24 23.44
N PRO A 103 -18.76 9.86 22.64
CA PRO A 103 -17.41 10.06 23.10
C PRO A 103 -17.55 10.76 24.45
N ALA A 104 -17.08 10.08 25.50
CA ALA A 104 -17.25 10.53 26.88
C ALA A 104 -16.93 12.02 26.88
N THR A 105 -17.94 12.84 27.13
CA THR A 105 -17.82 14.28 27.12
C THR A 105 -16.73 14.58 28.12
N GLN A 106 -15.53 14.92 27.64
CA GLN A 106 -14.43 15.27 28.51
C GLN A 106 -14.94 16.45 29.35
N PRO A 107 -14.98 16.32 30.68
CA PRO A 107 -15.40 17.43 31.52
C PRO A 107 -14.45 18.59 31.24
N GLY A 108 -15.03 19.67 30.73
CA GLY A 108 -14.30 20.87 30.39
C GLY A 108 -13.70 21.54 31.61
N GLY A 109 -12.65 22.31 31.36
CA GLY A 109 -12.25 23.43 32.21
C GLY A 109 -10.90 23.24 32.88
N PHE A 110 -9.87 23.82 32.28
CA PHE A 110 -9.05 24.81 32.98
C PHE A 110 -8.44 25.76 31.94
N ALA A 111 -9.00 26.96 31.88
CA ALA A 111 -8.34 28.13 31.32
C ALA A 111 -7.35 28.65 32.39
N GLY A 112 -6.10 28.83 32.02
CA GLY A 112 -5.08 29.47 32.84
C GLY A 112 -3.97 30.05 31.96
N PRO A 113 -3.56 31.31 32.14
CA PRO A 113 -2.64 32.01 31.25
C PRO A 113 -1.17 31.81 31.64
N CYS A 114 -0.29 32.00 30.63
CA CYS A 114 1.11 32.43 30.66
C CYS A 114 2.04 31.95 31.80
N GLY A 115 3.08 31.21 31.43
CA GLY A 115 4.27 31.00 32.28
C GLY A 115 5.48 30.55 31.47
N VAL A 116 6.39 31.47 31.21
CA VAL A 116 7.77 31.23 30.76
C VAL A 116 8.54 30.56 31.90
N SER A 117 9.16 29.39 31.70
CA SER A 117 10.45 29.05 32.35
C SER A 117 11.01 27.69 31.91
N GLN A 118 12.26 27.74 31.44
CA GLN A 118 13.41 26.86 31.72
C GLN A 118 13.33 25.33 31.55
N ALA A 119 14.26 24.86 30.72
CA ALA A 119 14.80 23.51 30.70
C ALA A 119 15.38 23.09 32.07
N PRO A 120 15.50 21.78 32.31
CA PRO A 120 16.87 21.27 32.46
C PRO A 120 17.12 19.91 31.80
N SER A 121 18.41 19.74 31.51
CA SER A 121 19.13 18.55 31.08
C SER A 121 18.93 17.33 31.97
N ALA A 122 18.89 16.13 31.37
CA ALA A 122 19.25 14.86 32.01
C ALA A 122 19.72 13.85 30.94
N THR A 123 21.03 13.63 30.80
CA THR A 123 21.78 12.43 31.23
C THR A 123 21.20 11.09 30.75
N LEU A 124 21.72 10.57 29.63
CA LEU A 124 21.65 9.16 29.26
C LEU A 124 22.94 8.46 29.71
N ARG A 125 22.82 7.58 30.71
CA ARG A 125 23.82 6.56 31.05
C ARG A 125 23.57 5.32 30.19
N ALA A 126 24.67 4.72 29.77
CA ALA A 126 24.76 3.39 29.21
C ALA A 126 24.78 2.31 30.34
N ASP A 127 24.84 1.06 29.89
CA ASP A 127 24.93 -0.21 30.64
C ASP A 127 23.57 -0.78 31.07
N GLY A 128 23.22 -2.03 30.84
CA GLY A 128 23.93 -3.14 30.23
C GLY A 128 23.19 -4.44 30.55
N SER A 129 23.46 -5.47 29.74
CA SER A 129 23.57 -6.89 30.15
C SER A 129 22.35 -7.70 30.61
N ALA A 130 22.40 -8.95 30.15
CA ALA A 130 21.93 -10.21 30.71
C ALA A 130 20.53 -10.75 30.36
N CYS A 131 20.62 -11.81 29.55
CA CYS A 131 19.68 -12.91 29.37
C CYS A 131 19.17 -13.49 30.69
N ARG A 132 17.89 -13.85 30.76
CA ARG A 132 17.42 -15.00 31.55
C ARG A 132 16.21 -15.65 30.89
N VAL A 133 16.40 -16.92 30.57
CA VAL A 133 15.39 -17.92 30.26
C VAL A 133 14.67 -18.28 31.56
N ALA A 134 13.33 -18.32 31.54
CA ALA A 134 12.54 -19.05 32.52
C ALA A 134 11.21 -19.48 31.88
N ASP A 135 11.00 -20.79 31.95
CA ASP A 135 9.85 -21.58 31.50
C ASP A 135 8.62 -21.44 32.42
N PRO A 136 7.45 -21.99 32.03
CA PRO A 136 6.15 -21.39 32.31
C PRO A 136 5.52 -21.89 33.61
N LYS A 137 4.73 -21.02 34.24
CA LYS A 137 3.67 -21.42 35.17
C LYS A 137 2.36 -20.83 34.72
N THR A 138 1.45 -21.71 34.34
CA THR A 138 0.01 -21.53 34.37
C THR A 138 -0.41 -20.96 35.72
N ASP A 139 -1.25 -19.92 35.73
CA ASP A 139 -2.51 -19.93 36.45
C ASP A 139 -3.43 -18.79 36.00
N GLY A 140 -4.72 -19.08 36.05
CA GLY A 140 -5.78 -18.34 35.38
C GLY A 140 -5.97 -16.91 35.88
N ASN A 141 -5.87 -15.96 34.95
CA ASN A 141 -6.57 -14.69 35.02
C ASN A 141 -7.09 -14.38 33.62
N ARG A 142 -8.26 -14.95 33.29
CA ARG A 142 -8.99 -14.55 32.09
C ARG A 142 -9.38 -13.10 32.25
N THR A 143 -8.93 -12.27 31.31
CA THR A 143 -9.34 -10.87 31.27
C THR A 143 -10.87 -10.76 31.15
N PRO A 144 -11.52 -9.69 31.65
CA PRO A 144 -12.97 -9.51 31.53
C PRO A 144 -13.49 -9.65 30.09
N THR A 145 -12.64 -9.34 29.10
CA THR A 145 -12.89 -9.51 27.67
C THR A 145 -12.94 -10.97 27.22
N GLU A 146 -12.12 -11.85 27.80
CA GLU A 146 -12.18 -13.30 27.51
C GLU A 146 -13.40 -13.98 28.14
N GLN A 147 -13.88 -13.47 29.27
CA GLN A 147 -15.13 -13.94 29.87
C GLN A 147 -16.36 -13.49 29.06
N MET A 148 -16.37 -12.27 28.50
CA MET A 148 -17.44 -11.84 27.58
C MET A 148 -17.48 -12.69 26.30
N ASN A 149 -16.33 -13.03 25.73
CA ASN A 149 -16.28 -13.86 24.52
C ASN A 149 -16.71 -15.32 24.78
N ALA A 150 -16.46 -15.86 25.96
CA ALA A 150 -16.92 -17.20 26.34
C ALA A 150 -18.45 -17.26 26.59
N VAL A 151 -19.03 -16.20 27.16
CA VAL A 151 -20.49 -16.09 27.34
C VAL A 151 -21.21 -15.87 26.00
N LEU A 152 -20.63 -15.06 25.10
CA LEU A 152 -21.15 -14.89 23.75
C LEU A 152 -21.02 -16.17 22.92
N GLY A 153 -19.93 -16.93 23.06
CA GLY A 153 -19.74 -18.19 22.32
C GLY A 153 -20.73 -19.31 22.67
N ALA A 154 -21.33 -19.29 23.87
CA ALA A 154 -22.26 -20.32 24.33
C ALA A 154 -23.75 -20.02 24.01
N MET A 155 -24.11 -18.78 23.68
CA MET A 155 -25.49 -18.40 23.32
C MET A 155 -25.78 -18.47 21.81
N PHE A 156 -24.77 -18.66 20.97
CA PHE A 156 -24.96 -18.89 19.54
C PHE A 156 -24.79 -20.38 19.24
N THR A 157 -25.86 -21.15 19.45
CA THR A 157 -25.98 -22.45 18.79
C THR A 157 -25.83 -22.25 17.27
N PRO A 158 -25.21 -23.19 16.53
CA PRO A 158 -25.10 -23.11 15.08
C PRO A 158 -26.49 -23.33 14.46
N VAL A 159 -27.31 -22.28 14.47
CA VAL A 159 -28.55 -22.22 13.72
C VAL A 159 -28.18 -22.14 12.24
N ALA A 160 -28.76 -23.01 11.41
CA ALA A 160 -28.59 -23.04 9.96
C ALA A 160 -28.48 -21.63 9.38
N TYR A 161 -27.30 -21.30 8.89
CA TYR A 161 -26.90 -19.95 8.51
C TYR A 161 -27.50 -19.61 7.14
N PHE A 162 -28.38 -18.60 7.09
CA PHE A 162 -28.77 -18.02 5.82
C PHE A 162 -27.56 -17.32 5.20
N GLN A 163 -26.97 -17.94 4.18
CA GLN A 163 -25.97 -17.31 3.35
C GLN A 163 -26.69 -16.47 2.28
N PHE A 164 -27.06 -15.24 2.64
CA PHE A 164 -27.55 -14.28 1.65
C PHE A 164 -26.39 -13.93 0.71
N SER A 165 -26.46 -14.45 -0.51
CA SER A 165 -25.69 -13.92 -1.61
C SER A 165 -26.57 -13.00 -2.43
N ASP A 166 -26.44 -11.71 -2.18
CA ASP A 166 -27.11 -10.72 -3.00
C ASP A 166 -26.22 -10.42 -4.21
N THR A 167 -26.70 -10.78 -5.40
CA THR A 167 -26.09 -10.39 -6.67
C THR A 167 -26.57 -8.99 -6.99
N ILE A 168 -25.87 -7.98 -6.46
CA ILE A 168 -26.16 -6.59 -6.76
C ILE A 168 -25.54 -6.30 -8.14
N PRO A 169 -26.32 -5.95 -9.18
CA PRO A 169 -25.74 -5.35 -10.37
C PRO A 169 -25.07 -4.06 -9.90
N PHE A 170 -23.74 -4.02 -9.92
CA PHE A 170 -23.00 -2.81 -9.55
C PHE A 170 -23.32 -1.74 -10.59
N ASP A 171 -24.36 -0.96 -10.30
CA ASP A 171 -24.71 0.18 -11.11
C ASP A 171 -23.62 1.23 -10.94
N TYR A 172 -22.98 1.55 -12.07
CA TYR A 172 -21.91 2.52 -12.21
C TYR A 172 -20.82 2.48 -11.12
N VAL A 173 -19.87 1.54 -11.27
CA VAL A 173 -18.54 1.69 -10.66
C VAL A 173 -17.97 3.01 -11.14
N ASN A 174 -17.95 3.99 -10.25
CA ASN A 174 -17.72 5.39 -10.57
C ASN A 174 -16.35 5.57 -11.26
N ARG A 175 -16.37 5.64 -12.60
CA ARG A 175 -15.25 5.90 -13.52
C ARG A 175 -14.19 4.78 -13.59
N LYS A 176 -13.28 4.90 -14.58
CA LYS A 176 -12.12 4.03 -14.88
C LYS A 176 -11.20 3.66 -13.69
N LYS A 177 -11.39 4.27 -12.51
CA LYS A 177 -10.60 4.00 -11.29
C LYS A 177 -11.15 2.84 -10.47
N GLY A 178 -12.48 2.69 -10.37
CA GLY A 178 -13.05 1.57 -9.63
C GLY A 178 -12.92 0.24 -10.38
N LEU A 179 -12.97 0.28 -11.72
CA LEU A 179 -12.68 -0.88 -12.57
C LEU A 179 -11.31 -1.51 -12.25
N ILE A 180 -10.27 -0.70 -12.01
CA ILE A 180 -8.90 -1.19 -11.71
C ILE A 180 -8.84 -2.09 -10.48
N LEU A 181 -9.74 -1.93 -9.50
CA LEU A 181 -9.76 -2.74 -8.27
C LEU A 181 -10.47 -4.09 -8.46
N LEU A 182 -11.24 -4.23 -9.52
CA LEU A 182 -12.05 -5.42 -9.80
C LEU A 182 -11.35 -6.34 -10.80
N VAL A 183 -10.47 -5.83 -11.67
CA VAL A 183 -9.84 -6.66 -12.72
C VAL A 183 -8.53 -7.30 -12.29
N SER A 184 -8.17 -8.39 -12.98
CA SER A 184 -6.89 -9.09 -12.81
C SER A 184 -5.70 -8.12 -12.89
N PRO A 185 -4.56 -8.40 -12.22
CA PRO A 185 -3.40 -7.50 -12.24
C PRO A 185 -2.93 -7.13 -13.67
N GLN A 186 -3.02 -8.06 -14.61
CA GLN A 186 -2.66 -7.84 -16.02
C GLN A 186 -3.64 -6.87 -16.69
N GLU A 187 -4.95 -7.07 -16.57
CA GLU A 187 -5.95 -6.16 -17.13
C GLU A 187 -5.97 -4.79 -16.45
N ALA A 188 -5.73 -4.76 -15.14
CA ALA A 188 -5.54 -3.51 -14.39
C ALA A 188 -4.37 -2.70 -14.96
N THR A 189 -3.27 -3.33 -15.39
CA THR A 189 -2.17 -2.61 -16.07
C THR A 189 -2.56 -2.07 -17.45
N LEU A 190 -3.38 -2.80 -18.23
CA LEU A 190 -3.91 -2.33 -19.51
C LEU A 190 -4.90 -1.17 -19.34
N ILE A 191 -5.74 -1.19 -18.31
CA ILE A 191 -6.67 -0.09 -18.02
C ILE A 191 -5.91 1.12 -17.50
N ARG A 192 -4.91 0.90 -16.62
CA ARG A 192 -3.99 1.95 -16.16
C ARG A 192 -3.25 2.58 -17.34
N SER A 193 -2.72 1.80 -18.29
CA SER A 193 -2.00 2.33 -19.46
C SER A 193 -2.86 3.26 -20.32
N LYS A 194 -4.18 3.04 -20.37
CA LYS A 194 -5.15 3.92 -21.05
C LYS A 194 -5.49 5.20 -20.27
N GLN A 195 -5.03 5.36 -19.03
CA GLN A 195 -5.26 6.59 -18.25
C GLN A 195 -4.20 7.65 -18.55
N ARG A 196 -4.64 8.87 -18.88
CA ARG A 196 -3.77 10.01 -19.23
C ARG A 196 -2.65 10.30 -18.20
N ARG A 197 -2.86 9.96 -16.93
CA ARG A 197 -1.90 10.23 -15.83
C ARG A 197 -1.05 9.03 -15.45
N TYR A 198 -1.32 7.85 -15.97
CA TYR A 198 -0.50 6.69 -15.68
C TYR A 198 0.78 6.75 -16.50
N ARG A 199 1.91 6.60 -15.81
CA ARG A 199 3.20 6.37 -16.45
C ARG A 199 3.57 4.92 -16.19
N PRO A 200 3.75 4.09 -17.22
CA PRO A 200 4.24 2.74 -17.01
C PRO A 200 5.58 2.80 -16.27
N LEU A 201 5.86 1.77 -15.48
CA LEU A 201 7.17 1.60 -14.88
C LEU A 201 8.20 1.54 -16.01
N ARG A 202 9.20 2.42 -15.96
CA ARG A 202 10.29 2.47 -16.94
C ARG A 202 11.57 2.16 -16.20
N GLU A 203 12.47 1.46 -16.86
CA GLU A 203 13.82 1.31 -16.35
C GLU A 203 14.48 2.68 -16.19
N PRO A 204 15.33 2.88 -15.16
CA PRO A 204 16.09 4.10 -15.01
C PRO A 204 16.93 4.36 -16.26
N SER A 205 16.87 5.58 -16.81
CA SER A 205 17.63 5.94 -18.02
C SER A 205 19.13 5.70 -17.86
N ILE A 206 19.65 5.88 -16.63
CA ILE A 206 21.06 5.67 -16.32
C ILE A 206 21.51 4.22 -16.50
N LYS A 207 20.62 3.24 -16.25
CA LYS A 207 20.89 1.82 -16.46
C LYS A 207 21.12 1.53 -17.95
N ARG A 208 20.25 2.05 -18.82
CA ARG A 208 20.39 1.94 -20.28
C ARG A 208 21.65 2.64 -20.80
N MET A 209 21.96 3.82 -20.24
CA MET A 209 23.18 4.56 -20.59
C MET A 209 24.45 3.80 -20.21
N LEU A 210 24.51 3.20 -19.02
CA LEU A 210 25.64 2.37 -18.60
C LEU A 210 25.80 1.16 -19.53
N GLN A 211 24.72 0.44 -19.83
CA GLN A 211 24.74 -0.70 -20.75
C GLN A 211 25.23 -0.31 -22.15
N LEU A 212 24.75 0.82 -22.67
CA LEU A 212 25.19 1.36 -23.96
C LEU A 212 26.68 1.74 -23.92
N GLY A 213 27.14 2.37 -22.84
CA GLY A 213 28.56 2.69 -22.63
C GLY A 213 29.46 1.46 -22.65
N VAL A 214 29.05 0.36 -21.98
CA VAL A 214 29.79 -0.91 -21.97
C VAL A 214 29.89 -1.50 -23.39
N ARG A 215 28.77 -1.54 -24.13
CA ARG A 215 28.76 -2.03 -25.52
C ARG A 215 29.68 -1.21 -26.42
N LEU A 216 29.60 0.12 -26.35
CA LEU A 216 30.42 1.04 -27.14
C LEU A 216 31.91 0.94 -26.76
N GLY A 217 32.21 0.71 -25.48
CA GLY A 217 33.57 0.45 -25.02
C GLY A 217 34.14 -0.84 -25.61
N PHE A 218 33.33 -1.89 -25.67
CA PHE A 218 33.72 -3.16 -26.29
C PHE A 218 33.98 -3.03 -27.80
N GLU A 219 33.14 -2.29 -28.53
CA GLU A 219 33.37 -2.00 -29.96
C GLU A 219 34.70 -1.28 -30.21
N LEU A 220 35.08 -0.32 -29.35
CA LEU A 220 36.39 0.36 -29.44
C LEU A 220 37.58 -0.57 -29.13
N LEU A 221 37.38 -1.58 -28.29
CA LEU A 221 38.42 -2.56 -27.98
C LEU A 221 38.59 -3.57 -29.11
N GLN A 222 37.51 -3.92 -29.81
CA GLN A 222 37.56 -4.84 -30.95
C GLN A 222 38.26 -4.20 -32.16
N ASP A 223 37.95 -2.93 -32.46
CA ASP A 223 38.49 -2.23 -33.62
C ASP A 223 39.42 -1.07 -33.19
N PRO A 224 40.74 -1.30 -33.00
CA PRO A 224 41.66 -0.24 -32.54
C PRO A 224 41.81 0.91 -33.55
N LYS A 225 41.43 0.70 -34.82
CA LYS A 225 41.41 1.74 -35.86
C LYS A 225 40.15 2.62 -35.79
N LEU A 226 39.12 2.22 -35.04
CA LEU A 226 37.87 2.94 -34.96
C LEU A 226 38.00 4.14 -34.01
N SER A 227 37.96 5.35 -34.55
CA SER A 227 37.99 6.57 -33.74
C SER A 227 36.65 6.77 -33.01
N ARG A 228 36.70 7.43 -31.84
CA ARG A 228 35.48 7.80 -31.09
C ARG A 228 34.51 8.64 -31.93
N VAL A 229 35.02 9.52 -32.79
CA VAL A 229 34.18 10.35 -33.67
C VAL A 229 33.47 9.50 -34.72
N ALA A 230 34.17 8.54 -35.33
CA ALA A 230 33.58 7.60 -36.28
C ALA A 230 32.51 6.73 -35.60
N LEU A 231 32.78 6.24 -34.39
CA LEU A 231 31.81 5.48 -33.61
C LEU A 231 30.57 6.32 -33.24
N ALA A 232 30.76 7.57 -32.82
CA ALA A 232 29.66 8.50 -32.54
C ALA A 232 28.77 8.71 -33.78
N LYS A 233 29.37 8.94 -34.95
CA LYS A 233 28.66 9.09 -36.22
C LYS A 233 27.90 7.82 -36.61
N ARG A 234 28.50 6.63 -36.43
CA ARG A 234 27.88 5.33 -36.70
C ARG A 234 26.60 5.11 -35.89
N HIS A 235 26.62 5.47 -34.60
CA HIS A 235 25.48 5.32 -33.70
C HIS A 235 24.55 6.55 -33.66
N ARG A 236 24.79 7.56 -34.50
CA ARG A 236 24.07 8.85 -34.51
C ARG A 236 24.03 9.54 -33.14
N LEU A 237 25.13 9.44 -32.40
CA LEU A 237 25.32 10.08 -31.10
C LEU A 237 26.18 11.32 -31.24
N GLU A 238 25.94 12.32 -30.39
CA GLU A 238 26.87 13.43 -30.24
C GLU A 238 28.19 12.94 -29.61
N PRO A 239 29.37 13.36 -30.10
CA PRO A 239 30.66 12.96 -29.53
C PRO A 239 30.78 13.21 -28.01
N THR A 240 30.18 14.30 -27.52
CA THR A 240 30.10 14.63 -26.09
C THR A 240 29.34 13.58 -25.29
N VAL A 241 28.21 13.10 -25.84
CA VAL A 241 27.39 12.06 -25.20
C VAL A 241 28.14 10.74 -25.20
N LEU A 242 28.75 10.34 -26.31
CA LEU A 242 29.59 9.14 -26.37
C LEU A 242 30.68 9.16 -25.29
N THR A 243 31.39 10.28 -25.17
CA THR A 243 32.45 10.44 -24.17
C THR A 243 31.90 10.28 -22.75
N ARG A 244 30.74 10.87 -22.44
CA ARG A 244 30.08 10.70 -21.13
C ARG A 244 29.68 9.24 -20.87
N LEU A 245 29.17 8.53 -21.88
CA LEU A 245 28.82 7.10 -21.75
C LEU A 245 30.06 6.24 -21.49
N LEU A 246 31.18 6.51 -22.18
CA LEU A 246 32.45 5.83 -21.94
C LEU A 246 33.08 6.20 -20.59
N HIS A 247 32.79 7.37 -20.03
CA HIS A 247 33.18 7.65 -18.65
C HIS A 247 32.41 6.80 -17.66
N LEU A 248 31.10 6.57 -17.86
CA LEU A 248 30.31 5.75 -16.93
C LEU A 248 30.86 4.32 -16.74
N THR A 249 31.55 3.77 -17.73
CA THR A 249 32.16 2.43 -17.61
C THR A 249 33.37 2.40 -16.68
N LYS A 250 33.90 3.57 -16.29
CA LYS A 250 35.00 3.76 -15.34
C LYS A 250 34.54 3.98 -13.90
N LEU A 251 33.24 3.87 -13.63
CA LEU A 251 32.73 3.88 -12.26
C LEU A 251 33.22 2.64 -11.50
N ALA A 252 33.36 2.75 -10.18
CA ALA A 252 33.64 1.64 -9.30
C ALA A 252 32.61 0.50 -9.52
N PRO A 253 33.06 -0.77 -9.53
CA PRO A 253 32.21 -1.90 -9.91
C PRO A 253 30.94 -2.00 -9.05
N GLU A 254 31.02 -1.67 -7.76
CA GLU A 254 29.88 -1.68 -6.83
C GLU A 254 28.82 -0.64 -7.22
N ILE A 255 29.23 0.53 -7.73
CA ILE A 255 28.30 1.54 -8.24
C ILE A 255 27.63 1.03 -9.53
N GLN A 256 28.38 0.36 -10.39
CA GLN A 256 27.82 -0.22 -11.63
C GLN A 256 26.80 -1.32 -11.31
N GLU A 257 27.10 -2.20 -10.37
CA GLU A 257 26.18 -3.25 -9.90
C GLU A 257 24.92 -2.66 -9.31
N TYR A 258 25.05 -1.64 -8.45
CA TYR A 258 23.90 -0.93 -7.89
C TYR A 258 23.01 -0.34 -9.00
N ILE A 259 23.59 0.31 -10.01
CA ILE A 259 22.85 0.86 -11.15
C ILE A 259 22.14 -0.24 -11.96
N ARG A 260 22.78 -1.40 -12.15
CA ARG A 260 22.17 -2.54 -12.84
C ARG A 260 21.01 -3.16 -12.03
N ALA A 261 21.14 -3.19 -10.71
CA ALA A 261 20.15 -3.72 -9.79
C ALA A 261 18.95 -2.78 -9.54
N MET A 262 19.00 -1.52 -10.00
CA MET A 262 17.89 -0.59 -9.80
C MET A 262 16.57 -1.10 -10.40
N PRO A 263 15.47 -1.09 -9.62
CA PRO A 263 14.15 -1.46 -10.13
C PRO A 263 13.61 -0.40 -11.09
N ALA A 264 12.62 -0.78 -11.90
CA ALA A 264 11.90 0.15 -12.74
C ALA A 264 11.09 1.16 -11.89
N THR A 265 11.12 2.44 -12.28
CA THR A 265 10.45 3.53 -11.57
C THR A 265 9.49 4.28 -12.49
N GLN A 266 8.43 4.86 -11.94
CA GLN A 266 7.50 5.71 -12.71
C GLN A 266 8.07 7.13 -12.95
N ARG A 267 9.04 7.53 -12.12
CA ARG A 267 9.65 8.87 -12.12
C ARG A 267 11.13 8.76 -12.49
N ALA A 268 11.70 9.89 -12.92
CA ALA A 268 13.15 10.01 -13.06
C ALA A 268 13.82 9.68 -11.71
N GLY A 269 14.83 8.82 -11.75
CA GLY A 269 15.57 8.41 -10.57
C GLY A 269 16.34 9.57 -9.93
N PRO A 270 16.76 9.42 -8.67
CA PRO A 270 17.55 10.44 -7.96
C PRO A 270 18.94 10.66 -8.56
N ILE A 271 19.42 9.68 -9.32
CA ILE A 271 20.73 9.67 -9.98
C ILE A 271 20.54 9.98 -11.46
N THR A 272 21.23 11.03 -11.92
CA THR A 272 21.24 11.45 -13.32
C THR A 272 22.65 11.36 -13.88
N LEU A 273 22.75 11.25 -15.21
CA LEU A 273 24.04 11.21 -15.92
C LEU A 273 24.96 12.36 -15.49
N GLY A 274 24.43 13.58 -15.40
CA GLY A 274 25.20 14.77 -15.03
C GLY A 274 25.82 14.71 -13.63
N ARG A 275 25.24 13.95 -12.68
CA ARG A 275 25.81 13.78 -11.33
C ARG A 275 26.83 12.65 -11.27
N LEU A 276 26.73 11.64 -12.13
CA LEU A 276 27.67 10.52 -12.15
C LEU A 276 28.93 10.80 -12.97
N VAL A 277 28.84 11.61 -14.02
CA VAL A 277 30.01 11.91 -14.88
C VAL A 277 31.18 12.50 -14.10
N PRO A 278 31.00 13.44 -13.15
CA PRO A 278 32.11 13.91 -12.30
C PRO A 278 32.75 12.80 -11.48
N LEU A 279 31.95 11.89 -10.90
CA LEU A 279 32.46 10.74 -10.13
C LEU A 279 33.28 9.81 -11.01
N ALA A 280 32.77 9.51 -12.19
CA ALA A 280 33.41 8.65 -13.19
C ALA A 280 34.72 9.21 -13.78
N ARG A 281 35.07 10.48 -13.48
CA ARG A 281 36.35 11.07 -13.87
C ARG A 281 37.43 10.89 -12.80
N SER A 282 37.04 10.66 -11.54
CA SER A 282 37.99 10.39 -10.45
C SER A 282 38.55 8.97 -10.63
N PRO A 283 39.87 8.75 -10.59
CA PRO A 283 40.45 7.42 -10.68
C PRO A 283 40.24 6.59 -9.39
N ASP A 284 40.06 7.25 -8.24
CA ASP A 284 40.00 6.60 -6.93
C ASP A 284 38.61 6.03 -6.63
N HIS A 285 38.47 4.71 -6.68
CA HIS A 285 37.19 4.02 -6.43
C HIS A 285 36.63 4.30 -5.02
N SER A 286 37.48 4.38 -4.00
CA SER A 286 37.06 4.70 -2.62
C SER A 286 36.35 6.06 -2.55
N HIS A 287 36.95 7.08 -3.17
CA HIS A 287 36.36 8.42 -3.23
C HIS A 287 35.04 8.42 -4.04
N GLN A 288 34.98 7.68 -5.15
CA GLN A 288 33.74 7.52 -5.90
C GLN A 288 32.61 6.93 -5.04
N LEU A 289 32.91 5.91 -4.22
CA LEU A 289 31.93 5.27 -3.34
C LEU A 289 31.42 6.21 -2.25
N GLU A 290 32.30 6.99 -1.62
CA GLU A 290 31.92 7.98 -0.61
C GLU A 290 31.02 9.07 -1.20
N GLU A 291 31.41 9.65 -2.33
CA GLU A 291 30.60 10.65 -3.01
C GLU A 291 29.27 10.06 -3.53
N PHE A 292 29.27 8.81 -4.00
CA PHE A 292 28.05 8.14 -4.40
C PHE A 292 27.09 7.93 -3.23
N LYS A 293 27.59 7.56 -2.04
CA LYS A 293 26.78 7.51 -0.80
C LYS A 293 26.20 8.90 -0.48
N ASN A 294 27.01 9.95 -0.60
CA ASN A 294 26.56 11.34 -0.41
C ASN A 294 25.45 11.73 -1.40
N LEU A 295 25.55 11.28 -2.66
CA LEU A 295 24.53 11.49 -3.70
C LEU A 295 23.20 10.79 -3.38
N LEU A 296 23.24 9.59 -2.78
CA LEU A 296 22.06 8.85 -2.37
C LEU A 296 21.34 9.52 -1.20
N ILE A 297 22.09 10.05 -0.22
CA ILE A 297 21.52 10.75 0.95
C ILE A 297 20.93 12.10 0.56
N ARG A 298 21.57 12.83 -0.38
CA ARG A 298 21.14 14.16 -0.83
C ARG A 298 20.50 14.09 -2.23
N PRO A 299 19.21 13.69 -2.35
CA PRO A 299 18.54 13.66 -3.63
C PRO A 299 18.53 15.05 -4.26
N ALA A 300 18.64 15.10 -5.59
CA ALA A 300 18.81 16.34 -6.38
C ALA A 300 17.74 17.43 -6.12
N ARG A 301 16.62 17.06 -5.48
CA ARG A 301 15.52 17.96 -5.10
C ARG A 301 15.87 18.95 -3.99
N ALA A 302 17.00 18.79 -3.30
CA ALA A 302 17.44 19.76 -2.30
C ALA A 302 18.02 21.04 -2.90
N ARG A 303 18.42 21.04 -4.18
CA ARG A 303 18.70 22.30 -4.90
C ARG A 303 17.39 22.83 -5.48
N ARG A 304 16.45 23.17 -4.59
CA ARG A 304 15.44 24.18 -4.96
C ARG A 304 16.25 25.35 -5.49
N ARG A 305 15.90 25.88 -6.68
CA ARG A 305 16.39 27.22 -7.03
C ARG A 305 16.07 28.08 -5.80
N PRO A 306 17.06 28.78 -5.22
CA PRO A 306 16.79 29.61 -4.07
C PRO A 306 15.58 30.45 -4.44
N SER A 307 14.57 30.46 -3.55
CA SER A 307 13.40 31.28 -3.79
C SER A 307 13.86 32.71 -4.11
N PRO A 308 13.09 33.52 -4.87
CA PRO A 308 13.49 34.90 -5.16
C PRO A 308 13.92 35.67 -3.89
N THR A 309 13.29 35.36 -2.74
CA THR A 309 13.64 35.86 -1.41
C THR A 309 14.96 35.31 -0.87
N GLU A 310 15.23 34.01 -0.96
CA GLU A 310 16.54 33.43 -0.59
C GLU A 310 17.67 33.95 -1.49
N ALA A 311 17.41 34.13 -2.78
CA ALA A 311 18.37 34.69 -3.73
C ALA A 311 18.69 36.16 -3.42
N LEU A 312 17.68 36.96 -3.02
CA LEU A 312 17.87 38.33 -2.53
C LEU A 312 18.64 38.36 -1.21
N SER A 313 18.28 37.51 -0.24
CA SER A 313 18.98 37.41 1.04
C SER A 313 20.45 37.03 0.86
N ASN A 314 20.74 36.04 0.00
CA ASN A 314 22.11 35.65 -0.33
C ASN A 314 22.88 36.79 -1.03
N LYS A 315 22.24 37.55 -1.92
CA LYS A 315 22.86 38.73 -2.55
C LYS A 315 23.16 39.84 -1.54
N ILE A 316 22.27 40.07 -0.58
CA ILE A 316 22.48 41.06 0.49
C ILE A 316 23.65 40.63 1.38
N ASN A 317 23.68 39.36 1.79
CA ASN A 317 24.75 38.80 2.62
C ASN A 317 26.11 38.85 1.91
N LEU A 318 26.17 38.51 0.61
CA LEU A 318 27.40 38.61 -0.20
C LEU A 318 27.92 40.06 -0.28
N LYS A 319 27.05 41.04 -0.54
CA LYS A 319 27.44 42.46 -0.56
C LYS A 319 27.89 42.95 0.82
N ALA A 320 27.25 42.49 1.89
CA ALA A 320 27.65 42.84 3.25
C ALA A 320 29.06 42.28 3.57
N THR A 321 29.35 41.03 3.19
CA THR A 321 30.67 40.42 3.40
C THR A 321 31.78 41.10 2.59
N GLU A 322 31.52 41.49 1.34
CA GLU A 322 32.48 42.26 0.51
C GLU A 322 32.78 43.62 1.15
N LYS A 323 31.76 44.30 1.69
CA LYS A 323 31.92 45.61 2.33
C LYS A 323 32.71 45.52 3.64
N ILE A 324 32.53 44.45 4.41
CA ILE A 324 33.32 44.18 5.63
C ILE A 324 34.79 43.87 5.28
N GLN A 325 35.03 43.04 4.25
CA GLN A 325 36.39 42.72 3.81
C GLN A 325 37.14 43.94 3.25
N ALA A 326 36.45 44.86 2.58
CA ALA A 326 37.06 46.10 2.08
C ALA A 326 37.42 47.11 3.19
N ALA A 327 36.84 46.99 4.38
CA ALA A 327 37.05 47.91 5.49
C ALA A 327 38.14 47.47 6.48
N LEU A 328 38.70 46.27 6.32
CA LEU A 328 39.84 45.82 7.12
C LEU A 328 41.12 46.55 6.65
N PRO A 329 41.86 47.22 7.56
CA PRO A 329 43.14 47.83 7.23
C PRO A 329 44.11 46.75 6.78
N ARG A 330 44.82 47.02 5.68
CA ARG A 330 45.80 46.11 5.08
C ARG A 330 47.04 45.95 5.94
#